data_AF-A0A2J8JE34-F1
#
_entry.id   AF-A0A2J8JE34-F1
#
_cell.length_a   1.000
_cell.length_b   1.000
_cell.length_c   1.000
_cell.angle_alpha   90.00
_cell.angle_beta   90.00
_cell.angle_gamma   90.00
#
_symmetry.space_group_name_H-M   'P 1'
#
loop_
_entity.id
_entity.type
_entity.pdbx_description
1 polymer ?
#
loop_
_entity_poly.entity_id
_entity_poly.type
_entity_poly.pdbx_seq_one_letter_code
_entity_poly.pdbx_strand_id
1 'polypeptide(L)'
;MEFHNGGNVSGIGGFLVSLTSRMKPQTLAVTPALIFAIAVATIGSFQFGYNTGVINAPETIIKEFINKTLTDKANAPPSEVLLTNLWSLSVAIFSIGGMIGSFSVGLFVNRFGRRNSMLI
;
A
#
# COMPACT_ATOMS: atom_id res chain seq x y z
N MET A 1 6.13 -21.43 -67.24
CA MET A 1 6.14 -20.11 -66.59
C MET A 1 6.02 -20.35 -65.09
N GLU A 2 7.12 -20.49 -64.38
CA GLU A 2 7.13 -20.48 -62.92
C GLU A 2 8.31 -19.62 -62.47
N PHE A 3 7.98 -18.62 -61.67
CA PHE A 3 8.84 -17.49 -61.33
C PHE A 3 9.93 -17.91 -60.35
N HIS A 4 11.18 -17.78 -60.79
CA HIS A 4 12.33 -17.61 -59.91
C HIS A 4 12.14 -16.28 -59.17
N ASN A 5 11.92 -16.31 -57.86
CA ASN A 5 11.97 -15.10 -57.03
C ASN A 5 12.91 -15.33 -55.84
N GLY A 6 14.20 -15.37 -56.16
CA GLY A 6 15.28 -15.25 -55.18
C GLY A 6 15.41 -13.80 -54.73
N GLY A 7 14.55 -13.39 -53.79
CA GLY A 7 14.70 -12.11 -53.10
C GLY A 7 15.84 -12.19 -52.09
N ASN A 8 17.03 -11.71 -52.48
CA ASN A 8 18.18 -11.56 -51.59
C ASN A 8 17.87 -10.47 -50.54
N VAL A 9 17.48 -10.89 -49.32
CA VAL A 9 17.11 -9.99 -48.20
C VAL A 9 18.38 -9.49 -47.48
N SER A 10 19.31 -8.86 -48.20
CA SER A 10 20.62 -8.44 -47.67
C SER A 10 20.69 -6.94 -47.30
N GLY A 11 19.54 -6.26 -47.17
CA GLY A 11 19.44 -4.83 -46.87
C GLY A 11 18.77 -4.51 -45.53
N ILE A 12 18.54 -3.22 -45.27
CA ILE A 12 17.87 -2.67 -44.06
C ILE A 12 16.59 -3.43 -43.68
N GLY A 13 15.85 -3.95 -44.66
CA GLY A 13 14.68 -4.82 -44.43
C GLY A 13 15.00 -6.13 -43.70
N GLY A 14 16.12 -6.79 -44.00
CA GLY A 14 16.57 -7.99 -43.29
C GLY A 14 17.02 -7.68 -41.86
N PHE A 15 17.61 -6.50 -41.62
CA PHE A 15 17.95 -6.03 -40.28
C PHE A 15 16.69 -5.71 -39.46
N LEU A 16 15.69 -5.04 -40.05
CA LEU A 16 14.40 -4.77 -39.40
C LEU A 16 13.63 -6.05 -39.08
N VAL A 17 13.65 -7.05 -39.97
CA VAL A 17 13.04 -8.37 -39.71
C VAL A 17 13.79 -9.14 -38.62
N SER A 18 15.12 -9.02 -38.55
CA SER A 18 15.92 -9.59 -37.45
C SER A 18 15.66 -8.91 -36.11
N LEU A 19 15.47 -7.58 -36.11
CA LEU A 19 15.11 -6.81 -34.92
C LEU A 19 13.70 -7.15 -34.43
N THR A 20 12.72 -7.29 -35.33
CA THR A 20 11.35 -7.65 -34.94
C THR A 20 11.24 -9.13 -34.55
N SER A 21 12.01 -10.02 -35.18
CA SER A 21 12.13 -11.44 -34.82
C SER A 21 12.70 -11.67 -33.42
N ARG A 22 13.59 -10.78 -32.95
CA ARG A 22 14.13 -10.84 -31.58
C ARG A 22 13.19 -10.30 -30.51
N MET A 23 12.05 -9.70 -30.88
CA MET A 23 11.03 -9.31 -29.92
C MET A 23 10.24 -10.55 -29.50
N LYS A 24 10.77 -11.30 -28.55
CA LYS A 24 10.03 -12.39 -27.90
C LYS A 24 8.81 -11.77 -27.20
N PRO A 25 7.57 -12.18 -27.52
CA PRO A 25 6.41 -11.73 -26.76
C PRO A 25 6.62 -12.18 -25.31
N GLN A 26 6.67 -11.22 -24.40
CA GLN A 26 6.73 -11.52 -22.98
C GLN A 26 5.37 -12.10 -22.58
N THR A 27 5.28 -13.43 -22.54
CA THR A 27 4.17 -14.10 -21.87
C THR A 27 4.32 -13.82 -20.38
N LEU A 28 3.59 -12.84 -19.85
CA LEU A 28 3.49 -12.60 -18.41
C LEU A 28 2.82 -13.83 -17.78
N ALA A 29 3.63 -14.75 -17.26
CA ALA A 29 3.16 -15.85 -16.45
C ALA A 29 3.10 -15.41 -14.98
N VAL A 30 2.04 -15.81 -14.26
CA VAL A 30 1.98 -15.64 -12.81
C VAL A 30 2.98 -16.61 -12.19
N THR A 31 4.12 -16.08 -11.73
CA THR A 31 5.15 -16.88 -11.08
C THR A 31 4.89 -16.99 -9.57
N PRO A 32 5.28 -18.09 -8.92
CA PRO A 32 5.20 -18.20 -7.46
C PRO A 32 5.93 -17.07 -6.73
N ALA A 33 7.05 -16.60 -7.28
CA ALA A 33 7.80 -15.47 -6.73
C ALA A 33 7.01 -14.15 -6.79
N LEU A 34 6.24 -13.92 -7.86
CA LEU A 34 5.37 -12.75 -7.98
C LEU A 34 4.22 -12.80 -6.95
N ILE A 35 3.60 -13.96 -6.77
CA ILE A 35 2.56 -14.16 -5.75
C ILE A 35 3.13 -13.85 -4.36
N PHE A 36 4.31 -14.36 -4.04
CA PHE A 36 4.97 -14.11 -2.76
C PHE A 36 5.25 -12.61 -2.53
N ALA A 37 5.80 -11.92 -3.53
CA ALA A 37 6.09 -10.49 -3.43
C ALA A 37 4.83 -9.64 -3.19
N ILE A 38 3.74 -9.96 -3.89
CA ILE A 38 2.45 -9.27 -3.72
C ILE A 38 1.87 -9.59 -2.34
N ALA A 39 1.86 -10.85 -1.92
CA ALA A 39 1.34 -11.25 -0.62
C ALA A 39 2.01 -10.47 0.52
N VAL A 40 3.36 -10.41 0.52
CA VAL A 40 4.12 -9.65 1.50
C VAL A 40 3.81 -8.15 1.42
N ALA A 41 3.74 -7.58 0.22
CA ALA A 41 3.41 -6.15 0.04
C ALA A 41 2.00 -5.81 0.56
N THR A 42 1.03 -6.72 0.41
CA THR A 42 -0.36 -6.51 0.87
C THR A 42 -0.54 -6.58 2.38
N ILE A 43 0.44 -7.08 3.14
CA ILE A 43 0.40 -7.06 4.61
C ILE A 43 0.24 -5.63 5.13
N GLY A 44 0.85 -4.64 4.48
CA GLY A 44 0.67 -3.23 4.84
C GLY A 44 -0.78 -2.76 4.66
N SER A 45 -1.44 -3.16 3.58
CA SER A 45 -2.86 -2.86 3.33
C SER A 45 -3.77 -3.55 4.34
N PHE A 46 -3.46 -4.81 4.70
CA PHE A 46 -4.16 -5.52 5.75
C PHE A 46 -4.02 -4.83 7.11
N GLN A 47 -2.80 -4.39 7.47
CA GLN A 47 -2.53 -3.66 8.70
C GLN A 47 -3.31 -2.34 8.78
N PHE A 48 -3.42 -1.62 7.65
CA PHE A 48 -4.25 -0.41 7.56
C PHE A 48 -5.72 -0.71 7.83
N GLY A 49 -6.27 -1.76 7.20
CA GLY A 49 -7.65 -2.20 7.42
C GLY A 49 -7.90 -2.65 8.86
N TYR A 50 -6.97 -3.42 9.44
CA TYR A 50 -7.07 -3.89 10.82
C TYR A 50 -7.09 -2.72 11.83
N ASN A 51 -6.15 -1.78 11.71
CA ASN A 51 -6.10 -0.59 12.60
C ASN A 51 -7.36 0.28 12.49
N THR A 52 -7.97 0.34 11.30
CA THR A 52 -9.23 1.06 11.09
C THR A 52 -10.42 0.31 11.69
N GLY A 53 -10.44 -1.02 11.58
CA GLY A 53 -11.57 -1.84 12.03
C GLY A 53 -11.59 -2.12 13.53
N VAL A 54 -10.43 -2.41 14.13
CA VAL A 54 -10.31 -2.89 15.52
C VAL A 54 -10.75 -1.86 16.54
N ILE A 55 -10.64 -0.56 16.24
CA ILE A 55 -10.97 0.50 17.19
C ILE A 55 -12.48 0.58 17.48
N ASN A 56 -13.35 0.14 16.58
CA ASN A 56 -14.80 0.30 16.73
C ASN A 56 -15.41 -0.69 17.75
N ALA A 57 -14.94 -1.93 17.79
CA ALA A 57 -15.51 -2.96 18.67
C ALA A 57 -15.34 -2.68 20.19
N PRO A 58 -14.17 -2.21 20.68
CA PRO A 58 -13.97 -1.90 22.09
C PRO A 58 -14.35 -0.46 22.47
N GLU A 59 -15.16 0.25 21.68
CA GLU A 59 -15.54 1.65 21.94
C GLU A 59 -16.02 1.88 23.39
N THR A 60 -16.97 1.07 23.85
CA THR A 60 -17.53 1.19 25.21
C THR A 60 -16.47 0.97 26.28
N ILE A 61 -15.63 -0.04 26.11
CA ILE A 61 -14.56 -0.39 27.08
C ILE A 61 -13.54 0.75 27.16
N ILE A 62 -13.17 1.35 26.03
CA ILE A 62 -12.22 2.46 25.99
C ILE A 62 -12.82 3.71 26.63
N LYS A 63 -14.10 4.01 26.35
CA LYS A 63 -14.80 5.13 27.01
C LYS A 63 -14.90 4.94 28.52
N GLU A 64 -15.21 3.73 28.99
CA GLU A 64 -15.21 3.41 30.42
C GLU A 64 -13.82 3.59 31.05
N PHE A 65 -12.77 3.15 30.36
CA PHE A 65 -11.38 3.36 30.82
C PHE A 65 -11.03 4.85 30.94
N ILE A 66 -11.38 5.67 29.93
CA ILE A 66 -11.16 7.12 29.96
C ILE A 66 -11.94 7.75 31.11
N ASN A 67 -13.21 7.38 31.28
CA ASN A 67 -14.06 7.87 32.36
C ASN A 67 -13.47 7.59 33.75
N LYS A 68 -13.07 6.33 33.98
CA LYS A 68 -12.42 5.91 35.22
C LYS A 68 -11.12 6.68 35.48
N THR A 69 -10.25 6.75 34.47
CA THR A 69 -8.95 7.44 34.58
C THR A 69 -9.11 8.93 34.90
N LEU A 70 -10.11 9.61 34.33
CA LEU A 70 -10.36 11.02 34.60
C LEU A 70 -11.01 11.24 35.96
N THR A 71 -11.92 10.36 36.37
CA THR A 71 -12.54 10.40 37.70
C THR A 71 -11.49 10.24 38.79
N ASP A 72 -10.57 9.29 38.64
CA ASP A 72 -9.49 9.03 39.58
C ASP A 72 -8.51 10.23 39.71
N LYS A 73 -8.33 11.01 38.63
CA LYS A 73 -7.42 12.17 38.60
C LYS A 73 -8.07 13.48 39.09
N ALA A 74 -9.33 13.70 38.73
CA ALA A 74 -10.03 14.96 38.98
C ALA A 74 -10.95 14.89 40.21
N ASN A 75 -11.11 13.72 40.84
CA ASN A 75 -12.08 13.43 41.90
C ASN A 75 -13.54 13.80 41.53
N ALA A 76 -13.83 13.90 40.23
CA ALA A 76 -15.13 14.26 39.71
C ALA A 76 -15.35 13.56 38.35
N PRO A 77 -16.57 13.08 38.07
CA PRO A 77 -16.87 12.43 36.80
C PRO A 77 -16.77 13.44 35.63
N PRO A 78 -16.09 13.08 34.53
CA PRO A 78 -16.02 13.90 33.33
C PRO A 78 -17.41 14.03 32.66
N SER A 79 -17.62 15.14 31.94
CA SER A 79 -18.84 15.31 31.14
C SER A 79 -18.88 14.34 29.94
N GLU A 80 -20.08 13.93 29.53
CA GLU A 80 -20.27 13.06 28.35
C GLU A 80 -19.71 13.70 27.07
N VAL A 81 -19.77 15.02 26.98
CA VAL A 81 -19.20 15.81 25.87
C VAL A 81 -17.68 15.65 25.83
N LEU A 82 -17.00 15.77 26.97
CA LEU A 82 -15.55 15.58 27.05
C LEU A 82 -15.16 14.15 26.67
N LEU A 83 -15.91 13.15 27.16
CA LEU A 83 -15.66 11.75 26.86
C LEU A 83 -15.81 11.45 25.36
N THR A 84 -16.85 11.98 24.73
CA THR A 84 -17.09 11.85 23.29
C THR A 84 -16.03 12.56 22.46
N ASN A 85 -15.55 13.72 22.90
CA ASN A 85 -14.47 14.45 22.24
C ASN A 85 -13.14 13.69 22.31
N LEU A 86 -12.80 13.12 23.47
CA LEU A 86 -11.57 12.32 23.63
C LEU A 86 -11.62 11.03 22.81
N TRP A 87 -12.77 10.38 22.76
CA TRP A 87 -12.99 9.24 21.87
C TRP A 87 -12.83 9.63 20.40
N SER A 88 -13.51 10.69 19.97
CA SER A 88 -13.45 11.20 18.60
C SER A 88 -12.03 11.60 18.21
N LEU A 89 -11.29 12.24 19.10
CA LEU A 89 -9.88 12.60 18.89
C LEU A 89 -9.00 11.36 18.72
N SER A 90 -9.24 10.31 19.52
CA SER A 90 -8.49 9.05 19.45
C SER A 90 -8.66 8.36 18.08
N VAL A 91 -9.86 8.42 17.50
CA VAL A 91 -10.12 7.89 16.15
C VAL A 91 -9.58 8.84 15.08
N ALA A 92 -9.78 10.15 15.22
CA ALA A 92 -9.41 11.15 14.22
C ALA A 92 -7.89 11.29 14.02
N ILE A 93 -7.09 11.08 15.07
CA ILE A 93 -5.63 11.20 14.96
C ILE A 93 -5.01 10.16 14.01
N PHE A 94 -5.67 9.01 13.83
CA PHE A 94 -5.27 8.02 12.83
C PHE A 94 -5.32 8.60 11.41
N SER A 95 -6.39 9.33 11.07
CA SER A 95 -6.51 10.00 9.77
C SER A 95 -5.47 11.10 9.57
N ILE A 96 -5.15 11.86 10.63
CA ILE A 96 -4.08 12.87 10.58
C ILE A 96 -2.74 12.21 10.28
N GLY A 97 -2.41 11.12 10.98
CA GLY A 97 -1.22 10.33 10.70
C GLY A 97 -1.19 9.79 9.27
N GLY A 98 -2.33 9.30 8.76
CA GLY A 98 -2.47 8.84 7.38
C GLY A 98 -2.20 9.92 6.33
N MET A 99 -2.64 11.16 6.57
CA MET A 99 -2.35 12.30 5.69
C MET A 99 -0.85 12.62 5.66
N ILE A 100 -0.21 12.73 6.83
CA ILE A 100 1.23 13.02 6.94
C ILE A 100 2.06 11.89 6.32
N GLY A 101 1.69 10.63 6.59
CA GLY A 101 2.34 9.45 6.03
C GLY A 101 2.25 9.42 4.50
N SER A 102 1.05 9.64 3.95
CA SER A 102 0.81 9.68 2.50
C SER A 102 1.62 10.77 1.81
N PHE A 103 1.70 11.95 2.42
CA PHE A 103 2.52 13.05 1.92
C PHE A 103 4.02 12.68 1.90
N SER A 104 4.47 11.91 2.88
CA SER A 104 5.89 11.56 3.05
C SER A 104 6.36 10.40 2.16
N VAL A 105 5.46 9.62 1.55
CA VAL A 105 5.81 8.41 0.75
C VAL A 105 6.86 8.70 -0.32
N GLY A 106 6.76 9.83 -1.01
CA GLY A 106 7.72 10.21 -2.06
C GLY A 106 9.15 10.37 -1.55
N LEU A 107 9.32 10.91 -0.33
CA LEU A 107 10.64 11.08 0.29
C LEU A 107 11.29 9.73 0.59
N PHE A 108 10.52 8.79 1.14
CA PHE A 108 11.03 7.48 1.50
C PHE A 108 11.31 6.60 0.27
N VAL A 109 10.38 6.55 -0.70
CA VAL A 109 10.51 5.71 -1.89
C VAL A 109 11.66 6.17 -2.77
N ASN A 110 11.84 7.49 -2.95
CA ASN A 110 12.91 8.03 -3.79
C ASN A 110 14.29 7.93 -3.14
N ARG A 111 14.36 7.87 -1.80
CA ARG A 111 15.63 7.78 -1.07
C ARG A 111 16.08 6.34 -0.79
N PHE A 112 15.15 5.45 -0.44
CA PHE A 112 15.47 4.09 0.03
C PHE A 112 15.02 2.99 -0.93
N GLY A 113 14.12 3.30 -1.88
CA GLY A 113 13.51 2.34 -2.79
C GLY A 113 12.31 1.60 -2.16
N ARG A 114 11.32 1.20 -2.99
CA ARG A 114 10.00 0.70 -2.55
C ARG A 114 10.04 -0.43 -1.51
N ARG A 115 10.89 -1.46 -1.72
CA ARG A 115 10.99 -2.59 -0.79
C ARG A 115 11.60 -2.19 0.54
N ASN A 116 12.69 -1.41 0.52
CA ASN A 116 13.35 -1.00 1.76
C ASN A 116 12.48 0.00 2.53
N SER A 117 11.75 0.87 1.84
CA SER A 117 10.75 1.75 2.48
C SER A 117 9.60 1.01 3.16
N MET A 118 9.28 -0.22 2.75
CA MET A 118 8.28 -1.07 3.43
C MET A 118 8.86 -1.81 4.65
N LEU A 119 10.19 -1.95 4.72
CA LEU A 119 10.87 -2.69 5.80
C LEU A 119 11.34 -1.78 6.94
N ILE A 120 11.60 -0.51 6.65
CA ILE A 120 11.95 0.55 7.60
C ILE A 120 10.68 1.03 8.30
#